data_AF-A0A160VTY1-F1
#
_entry.id   AF-A0A160VTY1-F1
#
_cell.length_a   1.000
_cell.length_b   1.000
_cell.length_c   1.000
_cell.angle_alpha   90.00
_cell.angle_beta   90.00
_cell.angle_gamma   90.00
#
_symmetry.space_group_name_H-M   'P 1'
#
loop_
_entity.id
_entity.type
_entity.pdbx_description
1 polymer ?
#
loop_
_entity_poly.entity_id
_entity_poly.type
_entity_poly.pdbx_seq_one_letter_code
_entity_poly.pdbx_strand_id
1 'polypeptide(L)'
;MLKIPTRMGDIYIAKIFIPGSLLESIINSCPENCQVVSVKCWEVVLFATIISLKAFKEGRNVAKTVKGEILIRLAQNRQIREAIEKVGAREGENILISFGSDSVTDTIRKFGLKELPLEECKFEEVLKGFEKIAIIEAL
;
A
#
# COMPACT_ATOMS: atom_id res chain seq x y z
N MET A 1 -14.41 2.23 -0.49
CA MET A 1 -13.54 1.07 -0.76
C MET A 1 -13.74 0.52 -2.18
N LEU A 2 -12.69 -0.05 -2.78
CA LEU A 2 -12.75 -0.82 -4.03
C LEU A 2 -12.21 -2.24 -3.82
N LYS A 3 -12.85 -3.23 -4.45
CA LYS A 3 -12.35 -4.61 -4.58
C LYS A 3 -11.87 -4.82 -6.02
N ILE A 4 -10.63 -5.27 -6.17
CA ILE A 4 -9.97 -5.42 -7.47
C ILE A 4 -9.52 -6.88 -7.61
N PRO A 5 -10.19 -7.68 -8.45
CA PRO A 5 -9.76 -9.06 -8.71
C PRO A 5 -8.49 -9.05 -9.57
N THR A 6 -7.47 -9.79 -9.14
CA THR A 6 -6.21 -9.92 -9.90
C THR A 6 -5.79 -11.39 -10.01
N ARG A 7 -4.81 -11.68 -10.88
CA ARG A 7 -4.18 -13.01 -10.95
C ARG A 7 -3.39 -13.38 -9.69
N MET A 8 -3.15 -12.42 -8.80
CA MET A 8 -2.44 -12.62 -7.53
C MET A 8 -3.43 -12.77 -6.34
N GLY A 9 -4.73 -12.80 -6.63
CA GLY A 9 -5.81 -12.77 -5.62
C GLY A 9 -6.56 -11.45 -5.60
N ASP A 10 -7.59 -11.39 -4.76
CA ASP A 10 -8.37 -10.16 -4.55
C ASP A 10 -7.54 -9.14 -3.78
N ILE A 11 -7.57 -7.89 -4.24
CA ILE A 11 -6.98 -6.74 -3.56
C ILE A 11 -8.11 -5.79 -3.15
N TYR A 12 -8.08 -5.34 -1.90
CA TYR A 12 -9.04 -4.40 -1.34
C TYR A 12 -8.32 -3.10 -1.04
N ILE A 13 -8.90 -1.96 -1.42
CA ILE A 13 -8.25 -0.66 -1.24
C ILE A 13 -9.26 0.40 -0.79
N ALA A 14 -8.85 1.25 0.13
CA ALA A 14 -9.63 2.40 0.59
C ALA A 14 -8.71 3.60 0.84
N LYS A 15 -9.21 4.79 0.52
CA LYS A 15 -8.64 6.04 1.03
C LYS A 15 -9.28 6.32 2.39
N ILE A 16 -8.46 6.57 3.39
CA ILE A 16 -8.90 6.77 4.78
C ILE A 16 -8.26 8.00 5.38
N PHE A 17 -8.94 8.62 6.34
CA PHE A 17 -8.36 9.61 7.23
C PHE A 17 -7.93 8.96 8.55
N ILE A 18 -6.67 9.14 8.93
CA ILE A 18 -6.10 8.66 10.18
C ILE A 18 -5.86 9.86 11.12
N PRO A 19 -6.59 9.96 12.25
CA PRO A 19 -6.24 10.88 13.32
C PRO A 19 -4.88 10.51 13.93
N GLY A 20 -4.06 11.50 14.33
CA GLY A 20 -2.75 11.25 14.94
C GLY A 20 -2.81 10.30 16.15
N SER A 21 -3.87 10.37 16.95
CA SER A 21 -4.09 9.49 18.13
C SER A 21 -4.28 8.01 17.80
N LEU A 22 -4.64 7.66 16.56
CA LEU A 22 -4.88 6.27 16.14
C LEU A 22 -3.75 5.70 15.29
N LEU A 23 -2.76 6.52 14.90
CA LEU A 23 -1.73 6.13 13.93
C LEU A 23 -0.96 4.87 14.34
N GLU A 24 -0.37 4.86 15.54
CA GLU A 24 0.39 3.70 16.03
C GLU A 24 -0.50 2.46 16.19
N SER A 25 -1.74 2.65 16.64
CA SER A 25 -2.70 1.55 16.82
C SER A 25 -3.05 0.88 15.49
N ILE A 26 -3.25 1.67 14.44
CA ILE A 26 -3.55 1.17 13.09
C ILE A 26 -2.34 0.42 12.54
N ILE A 27 -1.15 1.03 12.58
CA ILE A 27 0.11 0.42 12.10
C ILE A 27 0.34 -0.95 12.76
N ASN A 28 0.15 -1.04 14.07
CA ASN A 28 0.38 -2.27 14.84
C ASN A 28 -0.72 -3.32 14.68
N SER A 29 -1.92 -2.92 14.24
CA SER A 29 -3.05 -3.83 14.06
C SER A 29 -3.18 -4.42 12.66
N CYS A 30 -2.50 -3.81 11.68
CA CYS A 30 -2.55 -4.19 10.28
C CYS A 30 -1.88 -5.57 10.12
N PRO A 31 -2.64 -6.62 9.75
CA PRO A 31 -2.10 -7.98 9.63
C PRO A 31 -1.06 -8.09 8.49
N GLU A 32 -0.39 -9.24 8.36
CA GLU A 32 0.65 -9.45 7.33
C GLU A 32 0.19 -9.21 5.90
N ASN A 33 -1.11 -9.35 5.64
CA ASN A 33 -1.72 -9.12 4.34
C ASN A 33 -2.31 -7.72 4.16
N CYS A 34 -1.94 -6.78 5.00
CA CYS A 34 -2.40 -5.40 5.03
C CYS A 34 -1.19 -4.44 4.98
N GLN A 35 -1.39 -3.25 4.40
CA GLN A 35 -0.42 -2.15 4.45
C GLN A 35 -1.14 -0.80 4.46
N VAL A 36 -0.52 0.19 5.11
CA VAL A 36 -1.01 1.58 5.18
C VAL A 36 0.11 2.51 4.71
N VAL A 37 -0.20 3.36 3.73
CA VAL A 37 0.77 4.28 3.12
C VAL A 37 0.20 5.67 2.93
N SER A 38 1.03 6.68 3.16
CA SER A 38 0.69 8.09 2.94
C SER A 38 1.13 8.51 1.53
N VAL A 39 0.36 8.10 0.52
CA VAL A 39 0.55 8.54 -0.87
C VAL A 39 -0.75 9.05 -1.46
N LYS A 40 -0.66 9.99 -2.41
CA LYS A 40 -1.83 10.58 -3.04
C LYS A 40 -2.57 9.60 -3.96
N CYS A 41 -1.80 8.77 -4.65
CA CYS A 41 -2.30 7.99 -5.78
C CYS A 41 -2.51 6.52 -5.45
N TRP A 42 -3.77 6.05 -5.49
CA TRP A 42 -4.12 4.70 -5.08
C TRP A 42 -3.75 3.66 -6.14
N GLU A 43 -3.79 4.01 -7.43
CA GLU A 43 -3.40 3.16 -8.55
C GLU A 43 -1.91 2.77 -8.46
N VAL A 44 -1.08 3.71 -7.99
CA VAL A 44 0.35 3.46 -7.76
C VAL A 44 0.55 2.47 -6.59
N VAL A 45 -0.28 2.54 -5.55
CA VAL A 45 -0.29 1.56 -4.43
C VAL A 45 -0.73 0.18 -4.91
N LEU A 46 -1.76 0.12 -5.77
CA LEU A 46 -2.21 -1.11 -6.39
C LEU A 46 -1.07 -1.75 -7.19
N PHE A 47 -0.40 -0.99 -8.07
CA PHE A 47 0.70 -1.51 -8.86
C PHE A 47 1.87 -1.99 -8.00
N ALA A 48 2.26 -1.22 -6.99
CA ALA A 48 3.30 -1.64 -6.06
C ALA A 48 2.94 -2.98 -5.41
N THR A 49 1.68 -3.13 -4.97
CA THR A 49 1.17 -4.35 -4.35
C THR A 49 1.19 -5.54 -5.30
N ILE A 50 0.70 -5.38 -6.54
CA ILE A 50 0.72 -6.45 -7.54
C ILE A 50 2.14 -6.92 -7.80
N ILE A 51 3.08 -5.98 -7.98
CA ILE A 51 4.47 -6.32 -8.26
C ILE A 51 5.15 -6.94 -7.03
N SER A 52 4.88 -6.45 -5.82
CA SER A 52 5.36 -7.08 -4.58
C SER A 52 4.89 -8.52 -4.46
N LEU A 53 3.59 -8.78 -4.68
CA LEU A 53 3.04 -10.14 -4.64
C LEU A 53 3.71 -11.03 -5.69
N LYS A 54 3.92 -10.52 -6.90
CA LYS A 54 4.59 -11.25 -7.99
C LYS A 54 6.03 -11.59 -7.61
N ALA A 55 6.78 -10.64 -7.05
CA ALA A 55 8.16 -10.85 -6.62
C ALA A 55 8.27 -11.93 -5.54
N PHE A 56 7.34 -11.95 -4.57
CA PHE A 56 7.27 -13.01 -3.56
C PHE A 56 6.97 -14.38 -4.18
N LYS A 57 6.00 -14.44 -5.11
CA LYS A 57 5.65 -15.68 -5.80
C LYS A 57 6.83 -16.25 -6.60
N GLU A 58 7.67 -15.38 -7.15
CA GLU A 58 8.81 -15.75 -7.98
C GLU A 58 10.14 -15.87 -7.21
N GLY A 59 10.16 -15.60 -5.89
CA GLY A 59 11.37 -15.61 -5.08
C GLY A 59 12.38 -14.50 -5.42
N ARG A 60 11.90 -13.38 -5.99
CA ARG A 60 12.70 -12.22 -6.40
C ARG A 60 12.48 -10.99 -5.51
N ASN A 61 11.80 -11.16 -4.38
CA ASN A 61 11.56 -10.10 -3.41
C ASN A 61 12.87 -9.64 -2.74
N VAL A 62 12.94 -8.34 -2.42
CA VAL A 62 14.09 -7.73 -1.73
C VAL A 62 13.82 -7.64 -0.23
N ALA A 63 12.60 -7.29 0.15
CA ALA A 63 12.17 -7.27 1.54
C ALA A 63 11.78 -8.66 2.04
N LYS A 64 11.79 -8.85 3.37
CA LYS A 64 11.41 -10.12 4.02
C LYS A 64 9.90 -10.38 4.05
N THR A 65 9.08 -9.33 3.88
CA THR A 65 7.62 -9.41 3.91
C THR A 65 7.00 -8.63 2.75
N VAL A 66 5.80 -9.03 2.32
CA VAL A 66 5.08 -8.33 1.23
C VAL A 66 4.81 -6.87 1.62
N LYS A 67 4.41 -6.62 2.88
CA LYS A 67 4.21 -5.25 3.39
C LYS A 67 5.48 -4.39 3.27
N GLY A 68 6.66 -4.95 3.57
CA GLY A 68 7.94 -4.26 3.40
C GLY A 68 8.29 -4.04 1.93
N GLU A 69 8.00 -5.02 1.09
CA GLU A 69 8.22 -4.95 -0.37
C GLU A 69 7.38 -3.85 -1.02
N ILE A 70 6.14 -3.66 -0.56
CA ILE A 70 5.26 -2.57 -1.01
C ILE A 70 5.91 -1.21 -0.70
N LEU A 71 6.42 -1.04 0.52
CA LEU A 71 7.06 0.21 0.95
C LEU A 71 8.28 0.53 0.10
N ILE A 72 9.20 -0.42 -0.07
CA ILE A 72 10.41 -0.17 -0.86
C ILE A 72 10.08 0.16 -2.32
N ARG A 73 9.10 -0.53 -2.91
CA ARG A 73 8.65 -0.32 -4.30
C ARG A 73 8.03 1.06 -4.49
N LEU A 74 7.16 1.47 -3.57
CA LEU A 74 6.58 2.81 -3.56
C LEU A 74 7.63 3.90 -3.35
N ALA A 75 8.56 3.68 -2.42
CA ALA A 75 9.59 4.64 -2.08
C ALA A 75 10.71 4.75 -3.13
N GLN A 76 10.85 3.76 -4.02
CA GLN A 76 12.02 3.59 -4.90
C GLN A 76 13.33 3.51 -4.10
N ASN A 77 13.29 2.78 -2.98
CA ASN A 77 14.42 2.71 -2.08
C ASN A 77 14.49 1.35 -1.38
N ARG A 78 15.64 0.68 -1.45
CA ARG A 78 15.85 -0.62 -0.81
C ARG A 78 15.93 -0.55 0.72
N GLN A 79 16.23 0.63 1.27
CA GLN A 79 16.30 0.82 2.71
C GLN A 79 14.90 1.00 3.28
N ILE A 80 14.44 0.01 4.06
CA ILE A 80 13.09 0.02 4.63
C ILE A 80 12.82 1.25 5.51
N ARG A 81 13.83 1.73 6.24
CA ARG A 81 13.72 2.93 7.08
C ARG A 81 13.40 4.16 6.23
N GLU A 82 14.17 4.39 5.18
CA GLU A 82 13.95 5.52 4.25
C GLU A 82 12.62 5.36 3.51
N ALA A 83 12.20 4.14 3.22
CA ALA A 83 10.89 3.88 2.63
C ALA A 83 9.73 4.23 3.55
N ILE A 84 9.79 3.84 4.84
CA ILE A 84 8.80 4.22 5.85
C ILE A 84 8.75 5.74 6.01
N GLU A 85 9.92 6.39 6.09
CA GLU A 85 10.01 7.85 6.18
C GLU A 85 9.35 8.52 4.97
N LYS A 86 9.51 7.98 3.76
CA LYS A 86 8.99 8.58 2.52
C LYS A 86 7.50 8.33 2.27
N VAL A 87 7.01 7.10 2.49
CA VAL A 87 5.66 6.67 2.08
C VAL A 87 4.85 5.97 3.16
N GLY A 88 5.42 5.75 4.36
CA GLY A 88 4.72 5.11 5.46
C GLY A 88 3.49 5.90 5.92
N ALA A 89 2.62 5.26 6.70
CA ALA A 89 1.41 5.88 7.23
C ALA A 89 1.72 7.14 8.04
N ARG A 90 0.85 8.15 7.94
CA ARG A 90 0.97 9.44 8.65
C ARG A 90 -0.39 9.89 9.18
N GLU A 91 -0.39 10.91 10.03
CA GLU A 91 -1.62 11.63 10.32
C GLU A 91 -2.19 12.26 9.03
N GLY A 92 -3.50 12.15 8.83
CA GLY A 92 -4.20 12.67 7.65
C GLY A 92 -4.62 11.61 6.65
N GLU A 93 -4.55 11.94 5.36
CA GLU A 93 -5.00 11.05 4.27
C GLU A 93 -4.00 9.93 4.00
N ASN A 94 -4.49 8.70 4.00
CA ASN A 94 -3.71 7.51 3.71
C ASN A 94 -4.47 6.57 2.79
N ILE A 95 -3.73 5.67 2.15
CA ILE A 95 -4.27 4.51 1.44
C ILE A 95 -4.07 3.28 2.32
N LEU A 96 -5.18 2.61 2.61
CA LEU A 96 -5.22 1.31 3.27
C LEU A 96 -5.46 0.25 2.20
N ILE A 97 -4.59 -0.76 2.15
CA ILE A 97 -4.66 -1.85 1.18
C ILE A 97 -4.55 -3.21 1.88
N SER A 98 -5.33 -4.19 1.45
CA SER A 98 -5.14 -5.59 1.82
C SER A 98 -5.22 -6.50 0.61
N PHE A 99 -4.64 -7.69 0.72
CA PHE A 99 -4.62 -8.69 -0.35
C PHE A 99 -4.98 -10.09 0.18
N GLY A 100 -5.67 -10.88 -0.63
CA GLY A 100 -6.13 -12.23 -0.28
C GLY A 100 -7.35 -12.28 0.64
N SER A 101 -7.55 -11.28 1.53
CA SER A 101 -8.76 -11.11 2.34
C SER A 101 -9.09 -9.64 2.55
N ASP A 102 -10.34 -9.35 2.90
CA ASP A 102 -10.84 -8.00 3.16
C ASP A 102 -10.51 -7.51 4.58
N SER A 103 -9.22 -7.36 4.88
CA SER A 103 -8.77 -6.77 6.15
C SER A 103 -9.00 -5.24 6.19
N VAL A 104 -9.31 -4.62 5.04
CA VAL A 104 -9.62 -3.19 4.91
C VAL A 104 -10.90 -2.87 5.66
N THR A 105 -12.00 -3.57 5.36
CA THR A 105 -13.30 -3.37 6.01
C THR A 105 -13.21 -3.56 7.52
N ASP A 106 -12.51 -4.62 7.96
CA ASP A 106 -12.33 -4.92 9.38
C ASP A 106 -11.56 -3.82 10.10
N THR A 107 -10.49 -3.31 9.49
CA THR A 107 -9.67 -2.22 10.07
C THR A 107 -10.47 -0.92 10.16
N ILE A 108 -11.22 -0.57 9.11
CA ILE A 108 -12.07 0.64 9.11
C ILE A 108 -13.11 0.57 10.22
N ARG A 109 -13.81 -0.56 10.37
CA ARG A 109 -14.83 -0.76 11.40
C ARG A 109 -14.23 -0.75 12.81
N LYS A 110 -13.11 -1.46 13.00
CA LYS A 110 -12.46 -1.60 14.31
C LYS A 110 -12.03 -0.26 14.91
N PHE A 111 -11.54 0.66 14.07
CA PHE A 111 -11.04 1.96 14.52
C PHE A 111 -11.99 3.13 14.21
N GLY A 112 -13.16 2.86 13.62
CA GLY A 112 -14.11 3.91 13.23
C GLY A 112 -13.52 4.92 12.23
N LEU A 113 -12.72 4.44 11.28
CA LEU A 113 -12.01 5.30 10.33
C LEU A 113 -12.97 5.93 9.33
N LYS A 114 -12.71 7.19 8.99
CA LYS A 114 -13.45 7.88 7.93
C LYS A 114 -12.88 7.48 6.58
N GLU A 115 -13.70 6.82 5.76
CA GLU A 115 -13.40 6.63 4.34
C GLU A 115 -13.51 7.96 3.58
N LEU A 116 -12.59 8.17 2.65
CA LEU A 116 -12.54 9.30 1.73
C LEU A 116 -12.77 8.80 0.30
N PRO A 117 -13.23 9.67 -0.62
CA PRO A 117 -13.35 9.30 -2.03
C PRO A 117 -12.01 8.85 -2.62
N LEU A 118 -12.04 7.74 -3.38
CA LEU A 118 -10.93 7.33 -4.22
C LEU A 118 -11.04 8.07 -5.55
N GLU A 119 -10.34 9.21 -5.64
CA GLU A 119 -10.25 9.97 -6.88
C GLU A 119 -9.25 9.31 -7.82
N GLU A 120 -9.56 9.33 -9.11
CA GLU A 120 -8.63 8.87 -10.14
C GLU A 120 -7.40 9.76 -10.18
N CYS A 121 -6.24 9.13 -10.29
CA CYS A 121 -5.00 9.86 -10.46
C CYS A 121 -4.87 10.45 -11.85
N LYS A 122 -4.10 11.54 -11.93
CA LYS A 122 -3.66 12.07 -13.22
C LYS A 122 -2.83 11.01 -13.94
N PHE A 123 -3.13 10.79 -15.22
CA PHE A 123 -2.46 9.80 -16.06
C PHE A 123 -0.93 9.86 -15.97
N GLU A 124 -0.35 11.07 -15.97
CA GLU A 124 1.11 11.24 -15.85
C GLU A 124 1.68 10.75 -14.52
N GLU A 125 0.95 10.89 -13.41
CA GLU A 125 1.37 10.41 -12.09
C GLU A 125 1.34 8.89 -12.04
N VAL A 126 0.30 8.29 -12.63
CA VAL A 126 0.16 6.84 -12.76
C VAL A 126 1.30 6.26 -13.60
N LEU A 127 1.57 6.85 -14.77
CA LEU A 127 2.61 6.39 -15.68
C LEU A 127 3.99 6.47 -15.03
N LYS A 128 4.35 7.63 -14.48
CA LYS A 128 5.64 7.81 -13.77
C LYS A 128 5.77 6.85 -12.59
N GLY A 129 4.70 6.66 -11.82
CA GLY A 129 4.67 5.72 -10.70
C GLY A 129 4.91 4.28 -11.14
N PHE A 130 4.25 3.85 -12.22
CA PHE A 130 4.39 2.51 -12.77
C PHE A 130 5.81 2.21 -13.24
N GLU A 131 6.41 3.10 -14.05
CA GLU A 131 7.80 2.96 -14.52
C GLU A 131 8.77 2.77 -13.34
N LYS A 132 8.60 3.60 -12.31
CA LYS A 132 9.44 3.61 -11.12
C LYS A 132 9.33 2.34 -10.27
N ILE A 133 8.13 1.80 -10.12
CA ILE A 133 7.88 0.56 -9.36
C ILE A 133 8.55 -0.64 -10.02
N ALA A 134 8.60 -0.68 -11.36
CA ALA A 134 9.21 -1.76 -12.12
C ALA A 134 10.75 -1.76 -12.01
N ILE A 135 11.38 -0.59 -11.88
CA ILE A 135 12.85 -0.44 -11.91
C ILE A 135 13.55 -1.04 -10.68
N ILE A 136 12.89 -1.17 -9.52
CA ILE A 136 13.55 -1.68 -8.29
C ILE A 136 14.12 -3.10 -8.44
N GLU A 137 13.60 -3.89 -9.37
CA GLU A 137 14.11 -5.23 -9.66
C GLU A 137 15.48 -5.21 -10.35
N ALA A 138 15.87 -4.08 -10.95
CA ALA A 138 17.12 -3.90 -11.71
C ALA A 138 18.21 -3.13 -10.95
N LEU A 139 17.90 -2.56 -9.78
CA LEU A 139 18.87 -1.86 -8.92
C LEU A 139 19.70 -2.84 -8.07
#